data_AF-A0A7S4LV42-F1
#
_entry.id   AF-A0A7S4LV42-F1
#
_cell.length_a   1.000
_cell.length_b   1.000
_cell.length_c   1.000
_cell.angle_alpha   90.00
_cell.angle_beta   90.00
_cell.angle_gamma   90.00
#
_symmetry.space_group_name_H-M   'P 1'
#
loop_
_entity.id
_entity.type
_entity.pdbx_description
1 polymer ?
#
loop_
_entity_poly.entity_id
_entity_poly.type
_entity_poly.pdbx_seq_one_letter_code
_entity_poly.pdbx_strand_id
1 'polypeptide(L)' 'MLGENVNDLIAFLMVAQERSFTRAAARLGVSQSALSHAVRGLEERLEALRYPSPATGR' A
#
# COMPACT_ATOMS: atom_id res chain seq x y z
N MET A 1 10.99 7.77 -6.30
CA MET A 1 11.28 7.57 -7.75
C MET A 1 10.04 6.95 -8.42
N LEU A 2 9.82 7.10 -9.74
CA LEU A 2 8.57 6.61 -10.39
C LEU A 2 8.37 5.08 -10.28
N GLY A 3 9.44 4.29 -10.19
CA GLY A 3 9.37 2.83 -10.11
C GLY A 3 8.80 2.28 -8.80
N GLU A 4 9.00 3.00 -7.68
CA GLU A 4 8.45 2.61 -6.37
C GLU A 4 6.92 2.70 -6.38
N ASN A 5 6.36 3.73 -7.02
CA ASN A 5 4.91 3.90 -7.13
C ASN A 5 4.22 2.77 -7.91
N VAL A 6 4.87 2.20 -8.93
CA VAL A 6 4.29 1.11 -9.74
C VAL A 6 4.23 -0.19 -8.95
N ASN A 7 5.27 -0.50 -8.18
CA ASN A 7 5.28 -1.69 -7.32
C ASN A 7 4.20 -1.61 -6.23
N ASP A 8 3.99 -0.43 -5.65
CA ASP A 8 2.97 -0.24 -4.62
C ASP A 8 1.55 -0.36 -5.19
N LEU A 9 1.33 0.08 -6.43
CA LEU A 9 0.07 -0.15 -7.16
C LEU A 9 -0.17 -1.62 -7.48
N ILE A 10 0.87 -2.37 -7.88
CA ILE A 10 0.79 -3.81 -8.12
C ILE A 10 0.47 -4.54 -6.80
N ALA A 11 1.16 -4.17 -5.72
CA ALA A 11 0.90 -4.69 -4.39
C ALA A 11 -0.56 -4.47 -3.97
N PHE A 12 -1.08 -3.25 -4.15
CA PHE A 12 -2.46 -2.91 -3.87
C PHE A 12 -3.45 -3.72 -4.72
N LEU A 13 -3.22 -3.83 -6.03
CA LEU A 13 -4.05 -4.63 -6.94
C LEU A 13 -4.09 -6.11 -6.52
N MET A 14 -2.95 -6.68 -6.12
CA MET A 14 -2.90 -8.07 -5.66
C MET A 14 -3.68 -8.29 -4.38
N VAL A 15 -3.60 -7.37 -3.42
CA VAL A 15 -4.40 -7.43 -2.19
C VAL A 15 -5.90 -7.32 -2.52
N ALA A 16 -6.29 -6.43 -3.43
CA ALA A 16 -7.68 -6.27 -3.85
C ALA A 16 -8.25 -7.52 -4.53
N GLN A 17 -7.44 -8.21 -5.35
CA GLN A 17 -7.83 -9.46 -6.01
C GLN A 17 -7.97 -10.62 -5.02
N GLU A 18 -6.99 -10.80 -4.15
CA GLU A 18 -6.95 -11.91 -3.18
C GLU A 18 -7.89 -11.68 -1.99
N ARG A 19 -8.28 -10.43 -1.73
CA ARG A 19 -9.02 -9.99 -0.54
C ARG A 19 -8.35 -10.44 0.78
N SER A 20 -7.05 -10.68 0.73
CA SER A 20 -6.25 -11.22 1.83
C SER A 20 -4.78 -10.87 1.64
N PHE A 21 -4.21 -10.15 2.62
CA PHE A 21 -2.80 -9.78 2.62
C PHE A 21 -1.89 -11.01 2.69
N THR A 22 -2.26 -12.05 3.42
CA THR A 22 -1.46 -13.27 3.54
C THR A 22 -1.36 -14.01 2.20
N ARG A 23 -2.47 -14.16 1.47
CA ARG A 23 -2.48 -14.80 0.15
C ARG A 23 -1.77 -13.96 -0.90
N ALA A 24 -2.00 -12.65 -0.91
CA ALA A 24 -1.33 -11.73 -1.82
C ALA A 24 0.20 -11.73 -1.60
N ALA A 25 0.66 -11.73 -0.35
CA ALA A 25 2.09 -11.76 -0.01
C ALA A 25 2.75 -13.07 -0.47
N ALA A 26 2.09 -14.22 -0.24
CA ALA A 26 2.56 -15.51 -0.74
C ALA A 26 2.68 -15.52 -2.27
N ARG A 27 1.72 -14.91 -2.98
CA ARG A 27 1.71 -14.82 -4.44
C ARG A 27 2.77 -13.87 -5.01
N LEU A 28 3.13 -12.83 -4.25
CA LEU A 28 4.18 -11.87 -4.59
C LEU A 28 5.58 -12.30 -4.12
N GLY A 29 5.71 -13.40 -3.36
CA GLY A 29 6.99 -13.85 -2.82
C GLY A 29 7.59 -12.93 -1.76
N VAL A 30 6.75 -12.17 -1.06
CA VAL A 30 7.15 -11.23 0.00
C VAL A 30 6.52 -11.60 1.34
N SER A 31 7.01 -11.01 2.43
CA SER A 31 6.33 -11.13 3.71
C SER A 31 5.03 -10.32 3.74
N GLN A 32 4.06 -10.78 4.54
CA GLN A 32 2.80 -10.06 4.73
C GLN A 32 3.02 -8.67 5.35
N SER A 33 4.00 -8.53 6.24
CA SER A 33 4.35 -7.23 6.83
C SER A 33 4.92 -6.27 5.77
N ALA A 34 5.83 -6.73 4.91
CA ALA A 34 6.37 -5.90 3.83
C ALA A 34 5.27 -5.44 2.86
N LEU A 35 4.35 -6.34 2.51
CA LEU A 35 3.20 -6.01 1.68
C LEU A 35 2.27 -4.98 2.32
N SER A 36 1.99 -5.13 3.62
CA SER A 36 1.19 -4.18 4.40
C SER A 36 1.83 -2.80 4.42
N HIS A 37 3.14 -2.71 4.62
CA HIS A 37 3.87 -1.44 4.59
C HIS A 37 3.81 -0.77 3.21
N ALA A 38 3.97 -1.52 2.12
CA ALA A 38 3.88 -0.99 0.76
C ALA A 38 2.49 -0.40 0.46
N VAL A 39 1.43 -1.11 0.85
CA VAL A 39 0.04 -0.63 0.67
C VAL A 39 -0.24 0.60 1.52
N ARG A 40 0.20 0.63 2.78
CA ARG A 40 0.04 1.81 3.65
C ARG A 40 0.79 3.02 3.10
N GLY A 41 2.01 2.85 2.59
CA GLY A 41 2.75 3.92 1.94
C GLY A 41 2.04 4.46 0.69
N LEU A 42 1.33 3.60 -0.06
CA LEU A 42 0.46 4.04 -1.15
C LEU A 42 -0.72 4.87 -0.65
N GLU A 43 -1.43 4.39 0.38
CA GLU A 43 -2.57 5.08 1.00
C GLU A 43 -2.15 6.47 1.51
N GLU A 44 -1.05 6.58 2.25
CA GLU A 44 -0.55 7.84 2.79
C GLU A 44 -0.24 8.87 1.68
N ARG A 45 0.32 8.42 0.54
CA ARG A 45 0.56 9.29 -0.63
C ARG A 45 -0.73 9.72 -1.33
N LEU A 46 -1.74 8.84 -1.40
CA LEU A 46 -3.03 9.15 -1.99
C LEU A 46 -3.87 10.06 -1.08
N GLU A 47 -3.81 9.87 0.23
CA GLU A 47 -4.46 10.72 1.23
C GLU A 47 -3.86 12.12 1.23
N ALA A 48 -2.54 12.24 1.15
CA ALA A 48 -1.86 13.52 0.98
C ALA A 48 -2.34 14.28 -0.27
N LEU A 49 -2.73 13.57 -1.33
CA LEU A 49 -3.29 14.17 -2.54
C LEU A 49 -4.78 14.57 -2.39
N ARG A 50 -5.53 13.88 -1.52
CA ARG A 50 -6.99 14.01 -1.44
C ARG A 50 -7.48 14.95 -0.34
N TYR A 51 -6.76 15.08 0.79
CA TYR A 51 -7.03 16.07 1.83
C TYR A 51 -5.74 16.40 2.61
N PRO A 52 -5.22 17.64 2.59
CA PRO A 52 -4.27 18.06 3.60
C PRO A 52 -5.02 18.12 4.94
N SER A 53 -4.95 17.06 5.74
CA SER A 53 -5.56 17.03 7.07
C SER A 53 -4.95 18.15 7.94
N PRO A 54 -5.71 19.18 8.35
CA PRO A 54 -5.20 20.17 9.29
C PRO A 54 -5.11 19.50 10.66
N ALA A 55 -3.87 19.28 11.09
CA ALA A 55 -3.48 18.99 12.47
C ALA A 55 -4.15 17.76 13.12
N THR A 56 -3.39 16.66 13.18
CA THR A 56 -3.35 15.85 14.40
C THR A 56 -2.67 16.67 15.50
N GLY A 57 -3.41 17.63 16.05
CA GLY A 57 -3.16 18.20 17.35
C GLY A 57 -3.63 17.20 18.40
N ARG A 58 -2.78 16.96 19.39
CA ARG A 58 -3.01 16.12 20.58
C ARG A 58 -4.38 16.33 21.24
#